data_AF-A0A9X0C060-F1
#
_entry.id   AF-A0A9X0C060-F1
#
_cell.length_a   1.000
_cell.length_b   1.000
_cell.length_c   1.000
_cell.angle_alpha   90.00
_cell.angle_beta   90.00
_cell.angle_gamma   90.00
#
_symmetry.space_group_name_H-M   'P 1'
#
loop_
_entity.id
_entity.type
_entity.pdbx_description
1 polymer ?
#
loop_
_entity_poly.entity_id
_entity_poly.type
_entity_poly.pdbx_seq_one_letter_code
_entity_poly.pdbx_strand_id
1 'polypeptide(L)'
;MKILENLSEHDYQVNIEENKESGRRSLASAKYLCSDPKSRTRKALMRIYAQVPHGKTEMHDTATRSQQATTFEPLELIAYRDLTERGSSETPGLLGYKTGKQDRSGLVPGGFMIWLVWEIVPGLRLGDGNGADAFWALESDERERVRMALINGLA
;
A
#
# COMPACT_ATOMS: atom_id res chain seq x y z
N MET A 1 -5.90 8.32 -13.14
CA MET A 1 -6.69 7.24 -12.52
C MET A 1 -8.01 7.80 -12.02
N LYS A 2 -9.11 7.09 -12.26
CA LYS A 2 -10.42 7.35 -11.62
C LYS A 2 -10.62 6.29 -10.55
N ILE A 3 -10.90 6.70 -9.31
CA ILE A 3 -11.27 5.78 -8.22
C ILE A 3 -12.67 5.24 -8.49
N LEU A 4 -12.82 3.92 -8.37
CA LEU A 4 -14.09 3.21 -8.52
C LEU A 4 -14.65 2.76 -7.18
N GLU A 5 -13.79 2.24 -6.31
CA GLU A 5 -14.18 1.65 -5.03
C GLU A 5 -13.06 1.81 -3.99
N ASN A 6 -13.44 2.01 -2.73
CA ASN A 6 -12.55 1.94 -1.59
C ASN A 6 -12.56 0.49 -1.05
N LEU A 7 -11.40 -0.14 -1.03
CA LEU A 7 -11.25 -1.54 -0.66
C LEU A 7 -10.87 -1.72 0.82
N SER A 8 -10.07 -0.80 1.38
CA SER A 8 -9.65 -0.88 2.78
C SER A 8 -8.93 0.40 3.21
N GLU A 9 -9.08 0.76 4.48
CA GLU A 9 -8.35 1.85 5.13
C GLU A 9 -7.70 1.34 6.41
N HIS A 10 -6.50 1.84 6.69
CA HIS A 10 -5.74 1.51 7.90
C HIS A 10 -5.03 2.76 8.37
N ASP A 11 -5.06 3.02 9.66
CA ASP A 11 -4.27 4.06 10.29
C ASP A 11 -3.43 3.48 11.42
N TYR A 12 -2.33 4.16 11.69
CA TYR A 12 -1.43 3.88 12.79
C TYR A 12 -0.86 5.19 13.30
N GLN A 13 -1.19 5.53 14.53
CA GLN A 13 -0.64 6.70 15.21
C GLN A 13 0.31 6.26 16.32
N VAL A 14 1.37 7.05 16.50
CA VAL A 14 2.27 6.95 17.65
C VAL A 14 2.26 8.29 18.36
N ASN A 15 2.51 8.28 19.66
CA ASN A 15 2.74 9.52 20.36
C ASN A 15 4.17 10.04 20.10
N ILE A 16 4.48 11.25 20.59
CA ILE A 16 5.78 11.90 20.39
C ILE A 16 6.93 11.12 21.06
N GLU A 17 6.69 10.49 22.21
CA GLU A 17 7.70 9.73 22.95
C GLU A 17 8.07 8.46 22.19
N GLU A 18 7.06 7.68 21.78
CA GLU A 18 7.21 6.49 20.93
C GLU A 18 7.93 6.81 19.62
N ASN A 19 7.60 7.94 18.98
CA ASN A 19 8.29 8.39 17.78
C ASN A 19 9.78 8.64 18.05
N LYS A 20 10.12 9.31 19.14
CA LYS A 20 11.52 9.60 19.52
C LYS A 20 12.31 8.34 19.85
N GLU A 21 11.68 7.37 20.51
CA GLU A 21 12.32 6.13 20.93
C GLU A 21 12.52 5.15 19.78
N SER A 22 11.51 4.99 18.92
CA SER A 22 11.49 3.91 17.91
C SER A 22 11.65 4.39 16.47
N GLY A 23 11.54 5.70 16.22
CA GLY A 23 11.45 6.25 14.87
C GLY A 23 10.19 5.84 14.10
N ARG A 24 9.22 5.20 14.75
CA ARG A 24 7.94 4.83 14.13
C ARG A 24 7.17 6.09 13.74
N ARG A 25 6.52 6.03 12.59
CA ARG A 25 5.84 7.18 11.98
C ARG A 25 4.34 7.00 12.12
N SER A 26 3.64 8.10 12.36
CA SER A 26 2.18 8.13 12.30
C SER A 26 1.74 8.24 10.85
N LEU A 27 0.96 7.28 10.38
CA LEU A 27 0.53 7.20 8.98
C LEU A 27 -0.86 6.61 8.83
N ALA A 28 -1.52 6.99 7.75
CA ALA A 28 -2.72 6.31 7.26
C ALA A 28 -2.47 5.78 5.85
N SER A 29 -3.17 4.71 5.50
CA SER A 29 -3.17 4.16 4.16
C SER A 29 -4.56 3.76 3.72
N ALA A 30 -4.87 4.02 2.45
CA ALA A 30 -6.13 3.62 1.84
C ALA A 30 -5.86 2.92 0.50
N LYS A 31 -6.55 1.81 0.27
CA LYS A 31 -6.43 0.99 -0.95
C LYS A 31 -7.70 1.12 -1.76
N TYR A 32 -7.55 1.34 -3.06
CA TYR A 32 -8.64 1.61 -3.99
C TYR A 32 -8.57 0.70 -5.21
N LEU A 33 -9.74 0.36 -5.73
CA LEU A 33 -9.89 -0.10 -7.11
C LEU A 33 -10.02 1.13 -8.01
N CYS A 34 -9.22 1.18 -9.07
CA CYS A 34 -9.16 2.30 -9.99
C CYS A 34 -9.33 1.84 -11.44
N SER A 35 -9.66 2.79 -12.33
CA SER A 35 -9.61 2.61 -13.77
C SER A 35 -8.81 3.71 -14.45
N ASP A 36 -8.22 3.38 -15.60
CA ASP A 36 -7.64 4.39 -16.48
C ASP A 36 -8.77 5.28 -17.08
N PRO A 37 -8.74 6.61 -16.87
CA PRO A 37 -9.72 7.51 -17.48
C PRO A 37 -9.76 7.42 -19.01
N LYS A 38 -8.62 7.08 -19.64
CA LYS A 38 -8.50 6.93 -21.10
C LYS A 38 -8.96 5.55 -21.59
N SER A 39 -8.98 4.55 -20.69
CA SER A 39 -9.37 3.18 -21.00
C SER A 39 -10.11 2.56 -19.81
N ARG A 40 -11.43 2.74 -19.77
CA ARG A 40 -12.26 2.31 -18.62
C ARG A 40 -12.24 0.79 -18.37
N THR A 41 -11.81 0.00 -19.34
CA THR A 41 -11.65 -1.45 -19.21
C THR A 41 -10.40 -1.84 -18.44
N ARG A 42 -9.37 -0.99 -18.41
CA ARG A 42 -8.14 -1.23 -17.66
C ARG A 42 -8.34 -0.84 -16.20
N LYS A 43 -8.48 -1.85 -15.36
CA LYS A 43 -8.54 -1.71 -13.90
C LYS A 43 -7.15 -1.88 -13.29
N ALA A 44 -6.93 -1.21 -12.17
CA ALA A 44 -5.70 -1.27 -11.40
C ALA A 44 -6.00 -1.11 -9.91
N LEU A 45 -5.07 -1.54 -9.06
CA LEU A 45 -5.10 -1.21 -7.65
C LEU A 45 -4.26 0.03 -7.40
N MET A 46 -4.70 0.84 -6.45
CA MET A 46 -3.95 2.00 -5.97
C MET A 46 -3.90 1.98 -4.46
N ARG A 47 -2.76 2.34 -3.88
CA ARG A 47 -2.65 2.65 -2.46
C ARG A 47 -2.11 4.06 -2.29
N ILE A 48 -2.68 4.76 -1.33
CA ILE A 48 -2.23 6.07 -0.88
C ILE A 48 -1.69 5.89 0.53
N TYR A 49 -0.49 6.38 0.80
CA TYR A 49 0.06 6.55 2.14
C TYR A 49 0.11 8.05 2.46
N ALA A 50 -0.46 8.45 3.59
CA ALA A 50 -0.44 9.81 4.08
C ALA A 50 0.18 9.85 5.47
N GLN A 51 1.06 10.81 5.74
CA GLN A 51 1.46 11.08 7.12
C GLN A 51 0.27 11.68 7.88
N VAL A 52 0.00 11.17 9.08
CA VAL A 52 -1.00 11.74 9.99
C VAL A 52 -0.31 12.29 11.24
N PRO A 53 -0.96 13.18 12.01
CA PRO A 53 -0.37 13.72 13.22
C PRO A 53 -0.07 12.62 14.23
N HIS A 54 0.93 12.84 15.07
CA HIS A 54 1.13 12.01 16.26
C HIS A 54 -0.12 12.03 17.13
N GLY A 55 -0.35 10.92 17.84
CA GLY A 55 -1.47 10.79 18.75
C GLY A 55 -1.48 11.95 19.75
N LYS A 56 -2.67 12.54 19.97
CA LYS A 56 -2.92 13.70 20.85
C LYS A 56 -2.42 15.05 20.29
N THR A 57 -2.00 15.12 19.03
CA THR A 57 -1.57 16.37 18.37
C THR A 57 -2.46 16.78 17.19
N GLU A 58 -3.55 16.05 16.96
CA GLU A 58 -4.44 16.21 15.81
C GLU A 58 -5.07 17.61 15.76
N MET A 59 -5.40 18.14 16.95
CA MET A 59 -6.04 19.43 17.17
C MET A 59 -5.03 20.56 17.45
N HIS A 60 -3.72 20.28 17.43
CA HIS A 60 -2.70 21.31 17.54
C HIS A 60 -2.69 22.20 16.30
N ASP A 61 -2.10 23.38 16.46
CA ASP A 61 -1.96 24.32 15.36
C ASP A 61 -1.10 23.75 14.22
N THR A 62 -1.26 24.34 13.04
CA THR A 62 -0.56 23.92 11.82
C THR A 62 0.96 23.95 11.95
N ALA A 63 1.54 24.92 12.68
CA ALA A 63 2.98 24.99 12.83
C ALA A 63 3.49 23.81 13.68
N THR A 64 2.82 23.50 14.78
CA THR A 64 3.14 22.31 15.61
C THR A 64 3.03 21.01 14.81
N ARG A 65 1.96 20.80 14.03
CA ARG A 65 1.84 19.58 13.20
C ARG A 65 2.89 19.54 12.10
N SER A 66 3.23 20.67 11.48
CA SER A 66 4.25 20.72 10.41
C SER A 66 5.65 20.30 10.87
N GLN A 67 5.98 20.50 12.15
CA GLN A 67 7.27 20.07 12.73
C GLN A 67 7.41 18.55 12.77
N GLN A 68 6.31 17.80 12.67
CA GLN A 68 6.32 16.33 12.66
C GLN A 68 6.64 15.77 11.27
N ALA A 69 6.63 16.61 10.22
CA ALA A 69 6.84 16.20 8.84
C ALA A 69 8.15 15.42 8.68
N THR A 70 8.08 14.24 8.06
CA THR A 70 9.24 13.38 7.84
C THR A 70 9.21 12.76 6.44
N THR A 71 10.32 12.12 6.06
CA THR A 71 10.40 11.29 4.86
C THR A 71 10.05 9.84 5.17
N PHE A 72 9.47 9.18 4.18
CA PHE A 72 9.08 7.79 4.25
C PHE A 72 9.08 7.22 2.84
N GLU A 73 9.56 5.99 2.70
CA GLU A 73 9.39 5.19 1.48
C GLU A 73 8.81 3.84 1.91
N PRO A 74 7.58 3.48 1.51
CA PRO A 74 6.98 2.21 1.87
C PRO A 74 7.77 1.04 1.27
N LEU A 75 8.00 -0.02 2.06
CA LEU A 75 8.62 -1.25 1.56
C LEU A 75 7.84 -1.85 0.38
N GLU A 76 6.52 -1.70 0.36
CA GLU A 76 5.67 -2.10 -0.78
C GLU A 76 6.08 -1.39 -2.08
N LEU A 77 6.39 -0.09 -2.03
CA LEU A 77 6.83 0.67 -3.20
C LEU A 77 8.23 0.22 -3.65
N ILE A 78 9.14 0.01 -2.72
CA ILE A 78 10.51 -0.48 -3.02
C ILE A 78 10.41 -1.84 -3.71
N ALA A 79 9.65 -2.78 -3.13
CA ALA A 79 9.47 -4.12 -3.70
C ALA A 79 8.87 -4.07 -5.12
N TYR A 80 7.79 -3.31 -5.33
CA TYR A 80 7.17 -3.18 -6.65
C TYR A 80 8.12 -2.58 -7.69
N ARG A 81 8.90 -1.56 -7.33
CA ARG A 81 9.90 -0.97 -8.23
C ARG A 81 10.94 -2.01 -8.62
N ASP A 82 11.56 -2.64 -7.63
CA ASP A 82 12.67 -3.58 -7.85
C ASP A 82 12.22 -4.81 -8.67
N LEU A 83 11.03 -5.37 -8.36
CA LEU A 83 10.49 -6.55 -9.05
C LEU A 83 10.04 -6.23 -10.49
N THR A 84 9.45 -5.06 -10.70
CA THR A 84 9.03 -4.61 -12.04
C THR A 84 10.24 -4.33 -12.92
N GLU A 85 11.27 -3.66 -12.39
CA GLU A 85 12.51 -3.37 -13.12
C GLU A 85 13.27 -4.64 -13.51
N ARG A 86 13.16 -5.70 -12.70
CA ARG A 86 13.71 -7.03 -13.00
C ARG A 86 12.83 -7.87 -13.94
N GLY A 87 11.67 -7.37 -14.34
CA GLY A 87 10.76 -8.08 -15.24
C GLY A 87 10.13 -9.33 -14.63
N SER A 88 9.86 -9.33 -13.32
CA SER A 88 9.19 -10.45 -12.64
C SER A 88 7.83 -10.76 -13.28
N SER A 89 7.59 -12.03 -13.61
CA SER A 89 6.29 -12.54 -14.08
C SER A 89 5.34 -12.93 -12.94
N GLU A 90 5.89 -13.13 -11.74
CA GLU A 90 5.17 -13.70 -10.59
C GLU A 90 4.55 -12.63 -9.68
N THR A 91 4.84 -11.35 -9.94
CA THR A 91 4.38 -10.23 -9.12
C THR A 91 3.64 -9.22 -9.99
N PRO A 92 2.61 -8.53 -9.47
CA PRO A 92 1.91 -7.52 -10.25
C PRO A 92 2.86 -6.41 -10.68
N GLY A 93 2.79 -5.96 -11.94
CA GLY A 93 3.61 -4.86 -12.42
C GLY A 93 3.25 -3.53 -11.77
N LEU A 94 4.26 -2.72 -11.47
CA LEU A 94 4.10 -1.32 -11.08
C LEU A 94 3.71 -0.49 -12.30
N LEU A 95 2.51 0.07 -12.28
CA LEU A 95 2.00 0.92 -13.37
C LEU A 95 2.44 2.38 -13.21
N GLY A 96 2.71 2.81 -11.98
CA GLY A 96 3.23 4.14 -11.69
C GLY A 96 3.13 4.48 -10.22
N TYR A 97 3.89 5.48 -9.82
CA TYR A 97 3.87 6.00 -8.46
C TYR A 97 4.13 7.50 -8.46
N LYS A 98 3.79 8.15 -7.35
CA LYS A 98 4.12 9.54 -7.07
C LYS A 98 4.50 9.64 -5.60
N THR A 99 5.63 10.25 -5.32
CA THR A 99 6.01 10.67 -3.97
C THR A 99 5.88 12.19 -3.88
N GLY A 100 5.43 12.68 -2.74
CA GLY A 100 5.21 14.11 -2.54
C GLY A 100 5.09 14.48 -1.08
N LYS A 101 4.88 15.78 -0.87
CA LYS A 101 4.62 16.36 0.44
C LYS A 101 3.21 16.94 0.47
N GLN A 102 2.59 16.89 1.64
CA GLN A 102 1.32 17.54 1.91
C GLN A 102 1.48 19.06 1.85
N ASP A 103 0.46 19.75 1.33
CA ASP A 103 0.42 21.20 1.31
C ASP A 103 0.08 21.78 2.70
N ARG A 104 -0.13 23.11 2.76
CA ARG A 104 -0.43 23.83 4.01
C ARG A 104 -1.76 23.43 4.66
N SER A 105 -2.68 22.83 3.89
CA SER A 105 -3.99 22.36 4.36
C SER A 105 -3.99 20.88 4.78
N GLY A 106 -2.90 20.16 4.51
CA GLY A 106 -2.75 18.77 4.92
C GLY A 106 -2.79 18.58 6.44
N LEU A 107 -3.01 17.32 6.86
CA LEU A 107 -3.04 16.96 8.28
C LEU A 107 -1.67 17.18 8.93
N VAL A 108 -0.60 16.91 8.19
CA VAL A 108 0.78 17.21 8.56
C VAL A 108 1.42 17.99 7.42
N PRO A 109 1.35 19.32 7.41
CA PRO A 109 1.93 20.11 6.32
C PRO A 109 3.42 19.85 6.15
N GLY A 110 3.84 19.58 4.91
CA GLY A 110 5.20 19.14 4.59
C GLY A 110 5.47 17.65 4.83
N GLY A 111 4.58 16.93 5.51
CA GLY A 111 4.66 15.48 5.72
C GLY A 111 4.46 14.70 4.42
N PHE A 112 4.82 13.42 4.41
CA PHE A 112 4.76 12.64 3.18
C PHE A 112 3.32 12.37 2.70
N MET A 113 3.19 12.23 1.38
CA MET A 113 2.01 11.74 0.68
C MET A 113 2.48 10.94 -0.54
N ILE A 114 2.13 9.66 -0.60
CA ILE A 114 2.68 8.72 -1.57
C ILE A 114 1.54 7.95 -2.21
N TRP A 115 1.56 7.86 -3.54
CA TRP A 115 0.61 7.10 -4.33
C TRP A 115 1.39 6.04 -5.09
N LEU A 116 0.91 4.81 -5.09
CA LEU A 116 1.42 3.75 -5.94
C LEU A 116 0.26 3.00 -6.59
N VAL A 117 0.45 2.62 -7.83
CA VAL A 117 -0.56 1.99 -8.68
C VAL A 117 0.05 0.77 -9.34
N TRP A 118 -0.63 -0.37 -9.23
CA TRP A 118 -0.13 -1.64 -9.74
C TRP A 118 -1.24 -2.47 -10.38
N GLU A 119 -0.83 -3.47 -11.15
CA GLU A 119 -1.72 -4.34 -11.90
C GLU A 119 -2.62 -5.20 -11.00
N ILE A 120 -3.76 -5.61 -11.56
CA ILE A 120 -4.56 -6.68 -10.99
C ILE A 120 -4.16 -7.97 -11.70
N VAL A 121 -3.62 -8.92 -10.94
CA VAL A 121 -3.35 -10.26 -11.45
C VAL A 121 -4.67 -11.03 -11.52
N PRO A 122 -5.08 -11.53 -12.69
CA PRO A 122 -6.28 -12.36 -12.80
C PRO A 122 -6.05 -13.69 -12.08
N GLY A 123 -7.07 -14.19 -11.40
CA GLY A 123 -7.00 -15.51 -10.76
C GLY A 123 -7.85 -15.60 -9.50
N LEU A 124 -7.71 -16.75 -8.83
CA LEU A 124 -8.33 -17.01 -7.55
C LEU A 124 -7.35 -16.65 -6.43
N ARG A 125 -7.77 -15.72 -5.56
CA ARG A 125 -7.03 -15.45 -4.32
C ARG A 125 -7.18 -16.67 -3.40
N LEU A 126 -6.07 -17.37 -3.17
CA LEU A 126 -6.03 -18.61 -2.37
C LEU A 126 -6.04 -18.38 -0.86
N GLY A 127 -5.75 -17.16 -0.40
CA GLY A 127 -5.82 -16.77 1.00
C GLY A 127 -5.73 -15.26 1.22
N ASP A 128 -6.02 -14.85 2.44
CA ASP A 128 -5.91 -13.48 2.93
C ASP A 128 -5.47 -13.45 4.40
N GLY A 129 -5.63 -12.30 5.07
CA GLY A 129 -5.22 -12.12 6.47
C GLY A 129 -5.97 -13.00 7.48
N ASN A 130 -7.09 -13.61 7.09
CA ASN A 130 -7.91 -14.46 7.96
C ASN A 130 -7.70 -15.96 7.72
N GLY A 131 -7.03 -16.35 6.63
CA GLY A 131 -6.76 -17.76 6.34
C GLY A 131 -6.64 -18.08 4.86
N ALA A 132 -6.61 -19.38 4.56
CA ALA A 132 -6.44 -19.93 3.22
C ALA A 132 -7.59 -20.88 2.84
N ASP A 133 -8.81 -20.52 3.22
CA ASP A 133 -9.98 -21.39 3.04
C ASP A 133 -10.19 -21.77 1.57
N ALA A 134 -9.97 -20.82 0.64
CA ALA A 134 -10.05 -21.07 -0.79
C ALA A 134 -9.02 -22.12 -1.25
N PHE A 135 -7.81 -22.10 -0.69
CA PHE A 135 -6.81 -23.15 -0.93
C PHE A 135 -7.24 -24.50 -0.35
N TRP A 136 -7.76 -24.53 0.87
CA TRP A 136 -8.17 -25.78 1.53
C TRP A 136 -9.42 -26.42 0.94
N ALA A 137 -10.26 -25.62 0.26
CA ALA A 137 -11.40 -26.09 -0.51
C ALA A 137 -11.02 -26.77 -1.83
N LEU A 138 -9.76 -26.64 -2.29
CA LEU A 138 -9.28 -27.30 -3.50
C LEU A 138 -9.08 -28.81 -3.28
N GLU A 139 -9.22 -29.57 -4.35
CA GLU A 139 -8.94 -31.01 -4.35
C GLU A 139 -7.47 -31.30 -4.01
N SER A 140 -7.19 -32.52 -3.55
CA SER A 140 -5.85 -32.87 -3.09
C SER A 140 -4.77 -32.68 -4.16
N ASP A 141 -5.07 -33.00 -5.42
CA ASP A 141 -4.16 -32.84 -6.55
C ASP A 141 -3.98 -31.36 -6.95
N GLU A 142 -5.03 -30.55 -6.87
CA GLU A 142 -4.96 -29.10 -7.08
C GLU A 142 -4.09 -28.40 -6.05
N ARG A 143 -4.25 -28.74 -4.77
CA ARG A 143 -3.39 -28.21 -3.70
C ARG A 143 -1.93 -28.55 -3.94
N GLU A 144 -1.65 -29.75 -4.41
CA GLU A 144 -0.28 -30.15 -4.72
C GLU A 144 0.31 -29.38 -5.91
N ARG A 145 -0.48 -29.17 -6.98
CA ARG A 145 -0.05 -28.31 -8.08
C ARG A 145 0.28 -26.89 -7.62
N VAL A 146 -0.54 -26.30 -6.75
CA VAL A 146 -0.28 -24.97 -6.18
C VAL A 146 1.02 -24.97 -5.36
N ARG A 147 1.25 -25.98 -4.51
CA ARG A 147 2.49 -26.07 -3.73
C ARG A 147 3.72 -26.17 -4.62
N MET A 148 3.68 -27.02 -5.65
CA MET A 148 4.77 -27.17 -6.60
C MET A 148 5.02 -25.90 -7.39
N ALA A 149 3.97 -25.19 -7.81
CA ALA A 149 4.10 -23.89 -8.47
C ALA A 149 4.79 -22.86 -7.55
N LEU A 150 4.42 -22.80 -6.27
CA LEU A 150 5.05 -21.91 -5.30
C LEU A 150 6.53 -22.24 -5.08
N ILE A 151 6.88 -23.53 -4.96
CA ILE A 151 8.27 -23.97 -4.82
C ILE A 151 9.09 -23.56 -6.05
N ASN A 152 8.55 -23.76 -7.25
CA ASN A 152 9.24 -23.41 -8.50
C ASN A 152 9.41 -21.90 -8.67
N GLY A 153 8.46 -21.09 -8.20
CA GLY A 153 8.54 -19.63 -8.25
C GLY A 153 9.52 -19.00 -7.25
N LEU A 154 10.08 -19.78 -6.33
CA LEU A 154 11.11 -19.34 -5.37
C LEU A 154 12.56 -19.57 -5.87
N ALA A 155 12.73 -20.31 -6.98
CA ALA A 155 14.03 -20.66 -7.57
C ALA A 155 14.48 -19.60 -8.60
#